data_AF-A0A944D9U4-F1
#
_entry.id   AF-A0A944D9U4-F1
#
_cell.length_a   1.000
_cell.length_b   1.000
_cell.length_c   1.000
_cell.angle_alpha   90.00
_cell.angle_beta   90.00
_cell.angle_gamma   90.00
#
_symmetry.space_group_name_H-M   'P 1'
#
loop_
_entity.id
_entity.type
_entity.pdbx_description
1 polymer ?
#
loop_
_entity_poly.entity_id
_entity_poly.type
_entity_poly.pdbx_seq_one_letter_code
_entity_poly.pdbx_strand_id
1 'polypeptide(L)'
;MKSRTIAAMSVATLALTYVQMRLWLASDWSEAAWTWINARLSDGANPGLASDIELIAAWAGSFVVSLAVVWGVRGLFGGRCIG
;
A
#
# COMPACT_ATOMS: atom_id res chain seq x y z
N MET A 1 -3.74 -17.36 -18.54
CA MET A 1 -4.17 -17.45 -17.12
C MET A 1 -5.69 -17.42 -17.05
N LYS A 2 -6.34 -18.27 -16.24
CA LYS A 2 -7.81 -18.31 -16.14
C LYS A 2 -8.32 -16.97 -15.57
N SER A 3 -9.38 -16.39 -16.13
CA SER A 3 -9.99 -15.10 -15.68
C SER A 3 -10.24 -15.05 -14.17
N ARG A 4 -10.68 -16.18 -13.59
CA ARG A 4 -10.90 -16.35 -12.13
C ARG A 4 -9.64 -16.10 -11.28
N THR A 5 -8.46 -16.44 -11.79
CA THR A 5 -7.18 -16.24 -11.08
C THR A 5 -6.80 -14.76 -11.04
N ILE A 6 -7.03 -14.03 -12.13
CA ILE A 6 -6.77 -12.58 -12.19
C ILE A 6 -7.70 -11.86 -11.21
N ALA A 7 -8.99 -12.20 -11.23
CA ALA A 7 -9.97 -11.64 -10.29
C ALA A 7 -9.56 -11.88 -8.83
N ALA A 8 -9.17 -13.10 -8.48
CA ALA A 8 -8.72 -13.43 -7.12
C ALA A 8 -7.46 -12.65 -6.71
N MET A 9 -6.48 -12.50 -7.59
CA MET A 9 -5.25 -11.74 -7.31
C MET A 9 -5.53 -10.25 -7.14
N SER A 10 -6.41 -9.68 -7.96
CA SER A 10 -6.81 -8.28 -7.83
C SER A 10 -7.54 -8.04 -6.50
N VAL A 11 -8.48 -8.92 -6.12
CA VAL A 11 -9.21 -8.83 -4.85
C VAL A 11 -8.24 -8.96 -3.67
N ALA A 12 -7.33 -9.93 -3.69
CA ALA A 12 -6.33 -10.11 -2.64
C ALA A 12 -5.41 -8.89 -2.51
N THR A 13 -4.98 -8.31 -3.64
CA THR A 13 -4.12 -7.12 -3.66
C THR A 13 -4.86 -5.92 -3.05
N LEU A 14 -6.11 -5.69 -3.44
CA LEU A 14 -6.94 -4.60 -2.90
C LEU A 14 -7.22 -4.79 -1.40
N ALA A 15 -7.57 -5.99 -0.97
CA ALA A 15 -7.82 -6.29 0.44
C ALA A 15 -6.57 -6.07 1.29
N LEU A 16 -5.41 -6.53 0.83
CA LEU A 16 -4.14 -6.36 1.53
C LEU A 16 -3.69 -4.89 1.55
N THR A 17 -3.93 -4.15 0.45
CA THR A 17 -3.65 -2.70 0.38
C THR A 17 -4.52 -1.95 1.38
N TYR A 18 -5.82 -2.29 1.45
CA TYR A 18 -6.75 -1.69 2.40
C TYR A 18 -6.31 -1.92 3.85
N VAL A 19 -5.95 -3.16 4.21
CA VAL A 19 -5.49 -3.48 5.57
C VAL A 19 -4.20 -2.73 5.91
N GLN A 20 -3.22 -2.72 5.01
CA GLN A 20 -1.97 -1.96 5.23
C GLN A 20 -2.23 -0.46 5.41
N MET A 21 -3.11 0.12 4.58
CA MET A 21 -3.46 1.53 4.69
C MET A 21 -4.13 1.86 6.02
N ARG A 22 -5.03 0.99 6.50
CA ARG A 22 -5.65 1.13 7.82
C ARG A 22 -4.63 1.08 8.95
N LEU A 23 -3.65 0.18 8.86
CA LEU A 23 -2.58 0.06 9.84
C LEU A 23 -1.64 1.27 9.80
N TRP A 24 -1.31 1.78 8.61
CA TRP A 24 -0.52 3.00 8.44
C TRP A 24 -1.19 4.18 9.14
N LEU A 25 -2.45 4.47 8.79
CA LEU A 25 -3.21 5.60 9.34
C LEU A 25 -3.49 5.47 10.85
N ALA A 26 -3.43 4.26 11.41
CA ALA A 26 -3.59 4.03 12.84
C ALA A 26 -2.24 4.03 13.60
N SER A 27 -1.12 4.26 12.92
CA SER A 27 0.22 4.17 13.50
C SER A 27 0.81 5.54 13.78
N ASP A 28 1.63 5.62 14.83
CA ASP A 28 2.41 6.82 15.17
C ASP A 28 3.36 7.25 14.04
N TRP A 29 3.70 6.32 13.14
CA TRP A 29 4.53 6.58 11.97
C TRP A 29 3.83 7.47 10.93
N SER A 30 2.50 7.39 10.81
CA SER A 30 1.72 8.26 9.93
C SER A 30 1.77 9.70 10.42
N GLU A 31 1.56 9.93 11.73
CA GLU A 31 1.66 11.28 12.31
C GLU A 31 3.08 11.84 12.19
N ALA A 32 4.11 11.01 12.43
CA ALA A 32 5.50 11.41 12.24
C ALA A 32 5.82 11.76 10.77
N ALA A 33 5.33 10.96 9.81
CA ALA A 33 5.50 11.20 8.39
C ALA A 33 4.79 12.49 7.95
N TRP A 34 3.53 12.67 8.38
CA TRP A 34 2.78 13.90 8.15
C TRP A 34 3.52 15.12 8.69
N THR A 35 4.00 15.05 9.93
CA THR A 35 4.73 16.15 10.59
C THR A 35 6.01 16.49 9.84
N TRP A 36 6.76 15.48 9.39
CA TRP A 36 7.96 15.67 8.60
C TRP A 36 7.66 16.28 7.22
N ILE A 37 6.61 15.83 6.53
CA ILE A 37 6.15 16.40 5.24
C ILE A 37 5.76 17.86 5.45
N ASN A 38 4.93 18.13 6.46
CA ASN A 38 4.42 19.46 6.74
C ASN A 38 5.56 20.44 7.08
N ALA A 39 6.52 20.02 7.90
CA ALA A 39 7.72 20.80 8.21
C ALA A 39 8.57 21.10 6.96
N ARG A 40 8.54 20.25 5.94
CA ARG A 40 9.31 20.44 4.71
C ARG A 40 8.62 21.36 3.69
N LEU A 41 7.30 21.52 3.77
CA LEU A 41 6.52 22.34 2.85
C LEU A 41 6.55 23.85 3.17
N SER A 42 7.30 24.28 4.20
CA SER A 42 7.47 25.67 4.66
C SER A 42 6.26 26.24 5.42
N ASP A 43 6.49 27.22 6.30
CA ASP A 43 5.59 27.83 7.32
C ASP A 43 4.32 28.54 6.76
N GLY A 44 3.56 27.84 5.92
CA GLY A 44 2.33 28.33 5.29
C GLY A 44 1.70 27.33 4.31
N ALA A 45 2.25 26.13 4.18
CA ALA A 45 1.65 25.09 3.36
C ALA A 45 0.32 24.62 3.96
N ASN A 46 -0.66 24.44 3.08
CA ASN A 46 -1.98 23.97 3.44
C ASN A 46 -1.86 22.58 4.12
N PRO A 47 -2.30 22.39 5.37
CA PRO A 47 -2.23 21.09 6.06
C PRO A 47 -2.95 19.98 5.29
N GLY A 48 -3.94 20.34 4.45
CA GLY A 48 -4.56 19.41 3.51
C GLY A 48 -3.58 18.85 2.47
N LEU A 49 -2.67 19.67 1.94
CA LEU A 49 -1.68 19.23 0.96
C LEU A 49 -0.68 18.23 1.55
N ALA A 50 -0.23 18.46 2.80
CA ALA A 50 0.64 17.52 3.50
C ALA A 50 -0.05 16.16 3.70
N SER A 51 -1.34 16.19 4.09
CA SER A 51 -2.17 14.99 4.22
C SER A 51 -2.37 14.27 2.90
N ASP A 52 -2.63 15.00 1.80
CA ASP A 52 -2.83 14.40 0.47
C ASP A 52 -1.55 13.72 -0.02
N ILE A 53 -0.39 14.35 0.14
CA ILE A 53 0.91 13.79 -0.23
C ILE A 53 1.20 12.52 0.57
N GLU A 54 1.00 12.56 1.89
CA GLU A 54 1.17 11.39 2.75
C GLU A 54 0.25 10.24 2.32
N LEU A 55 -1.03 10.54 2.08
CA LEU A 55 -2.03 9.56 1.69
C LEU A 55 -1.67 8.89 0.37
N ILE A 56 -1.27 9.68 -0.64
CA ILE A 56 -0.86 9.18 -1.96
C ILE A 56 0.38 8.29 -1.83
N ALA A 57 1.39 8.72 -1.07
CA ALA A 57 2.62 7.97 -0.87
C ALA A 57 2.36 6.63 -0.15
N ALA A 58 1.55 6.65 0.92
CA ALA A 58 1.18 5.47 1.67
C ALA A 58 0.33 4.49 0.83
N TRP A 59 -0.60 5.01 0.02
CA TRP A 59 -1.39 4.19 -0.92
C TRP A 59 -0.50 3.52 -1.96
N ALA A 60 0.38 4.27 -2.62
CA ALA A 60 1.27 3.76 -3.64
C ALA A 60 2.21 2.68 -3.07
N GLY A 61 2.81 2.95 -1.90
CA GLY A 61 3.67 2.00 -1.19
C GLY A 61 2.91 0.71 -0.82
N SER A 62 1.75 0.85 -0.17
CA SER A 62 0.92 -0.29 0.24
C SER A 62 0.46 -1.14 -0.95
N PHE A 63 0.14 -0.50 -2.08
CA PHE A 63 -0.25 -1.21 -3.29
C PHE A 63 0.90 -2.00 -3.91
N VAL A 64 2.09 -1.39 -4.03
CA VAL A 64 3.28 -2.05 -4.57
C VAL A 64 3.70 -3.23 -3.68
N VAL A 65 3.72 -3.06 -2.36
CA VAL A 65 4.02 -4.13 -1.40
C VAL A 65 2.98 -5.24 -1.52
N SER A 66 1.69 -4.91 -1.57
CA SER A 66 0.62 -5.89 -1.72
C SER A 66 0.75 -6.69 -3.01
N LEU A 67 1.07 -6.02 -4.12
CA LEU A 67 1.30 -6.65 -5.40
C LEU A 67 2.48 -7.63 -5.30
N ALA A 68 3.62 -7.19 -4.77
CA ALA A 68 4.80 -8.03 -4.59
C ALA A 68 4.50 -9.27 -3.74
N VAL A 69 3.75 -9.12 -2.64
CA VAL A 69 3.33 -10.24 -1.78
C VAL A 69 2.43 -11.21 -2.54
N VAL A 70 1.39 -10.74 -3.23
CA VAL A 70 0.46 -11.58 -3.97
C VAL A 70 1.18 -12.35 -5.10
N TRP A 71 2.08 -11.69 -5.82
CA TRP A 71 2.90 -12.34 -6.84
C TRP A 71 3.91 -13.33 -6.25
N GLY A 72 4.56 -12.98 -5.13
CA GLY A 72 5.50 -13.84 -4.42
C GLY A 72 4.85 -15.11 -3.89
N VAL A 73 3.69 -14.99 -3.25
CA VAL A 73 2.87 -16.14 -2.81
C VAL A 73 2.48 -17.00 -4.00
N ARG A 74 2.04 -16.39 -5.11
CA ARG A 74 1.75 -17.15 -6.35
C ARG A 74 2.97 -17.89 -6.88
N GLY A 75 4.16 -17.29 -6.86
CA GLY A 75 5.40 -17.94 -7.27
C GLY A 75 5.76 -19.15 -6.39
N LEU A 76 5.68 -18.96 -5.06
CA LEU A 76 6.04 -19.98 -4.06
C LEU A 76 5.08 -21.17 -4.05
N PHE A 77 3.77 -20.93 -4.17
CA PHE A 77 2.75 -21.99 -4.10
C PHE A 77 2.30 -22.50 -5.48
N GLY A 78 2.40 -21.68 -6.53
CA GLY A 78 2.04 -22.06 -7.90
C GLY A 78 3.14 -22.82 -8.65
N GLY A 79 4.40 -22.70 -8.23
CA GLY A 79 5.53 -23.44 -8.80
C GLY A 79 5.67 -24.88 -8.32
N ARG A 80 4.99 -25.28 -7.23
CA ARG A 80 5.10 -26.63 -6.64
C ARG A 80 4.17 -27.69 -7.27
N CYS A 81 3.39 -27.35 -8.29
CA CYS A 81 2.49 -28.30 -8.98
C CYS A 81 3.06 -28.84 -10.31
N ILE A 82 4.36 -28.65 -10.59
CA ILE A 82 5.05 -29.19 -11.78
C ILE A 82 6.31 -29.97 -11.33
N GLY A 83 6.17 -30.77 -10.28
CA GLY A 83 7.19 -31.72 -9.82
C GLY A 83 6.59 -33.10 -9.72
#